data_AF-A0A3B8UDV6-F1
#
_entry.id   AF-A0A3B8UDV6-F1
#
_cell.length_a   1.000
_cell.length_b   1.000
_cell.length_c   1.000
_cell.angle_alpha   90.00
_cell.angle_beta   90.00
_cell.angle_gamma   90.00
#
_symmetry.space_group_name_H-M   'P 1'
#
loop_
_entity.id
_entity.type
_entity.pdbx_description
1 polymer ?
#
loop_
_entity_poly.entity_id
_entity_poly.type
_entity_poly.pdbx_seq_one_letter_code
_entity_poly.pdbx_strand_id
1 'polypeptide(L)'
;MRLQQEILNYTYDDLYQLIEETGLFAHHSTYDSMKNRLSKDEENYEVNALNQLISHLSYNTNGCPTSLGTTKFIYDALDRLIAIITPNMVQRFGYDCLHRCLFKRTVRSNTQQTLYFLYDGQKEIGSFDPTLAIQELRILGATPEAERGAAIAVEL
;
A
#
# COMPACT_ATOMS: atom_id res chain seq x y z
N MET A 1 7.13 -11.77 36.71
CA MET A 1 7.99 -11.10 35.72
C MET A 1 7.36 -9.74 35.44
N ARG A 2 7.99 -8.64 35.90
CA ARG A 2 7.45 -7.29 35.77
C ARG A 2 7.98 -6.74 34.45
N LEU A 3 7.11 -6.53 33.45
CA LEU A 3 7.51 -5.84 32.23
C LEU A 3 7.91 -4.43 32.64
N GLN A 4 9.20 -4.10 32.52
CA GLN A 4 9.66 -2.72 32.64
C GLN A 4 8.97 -1.94 31.53
N GLN A 5 8.25 -0.88 31.90
CA GLN A 5 7.63 0.00 30.93
C GLN A 5 8.77 0.72 30.19
N GLU A 6 8.93 0.40 28.92
CA GLU A 6 9.89 1.05 28.06
C GLU A 6 9.44 2.49 27.79
N ILE A 7 10.34 3.44 27.99
CA ILE A 7 10.10 4.84 27.63
C ILE A 7 10.54 5.01 26.18
N LEU A 8 9.56 5.26 25.30
CA LEU A 8 9.79 5.58 23.90
C LEU A 8 9.92 7.10 23.77
N ASN A 9 11.04 7.56 23.23
CA ASN A 9 11.24 8.96 22.87
C ASN A 9 11.29 9.08 21.35
N TYR A 10 10.72 10.17 20.86
CA TYR A 10 10.67 10.50 19.44
C TYR A 10 11.25 11.90 19.28
N THR A 11 12.27 12.05 18.44
CA THR A 11 12.85 13.36 18.14
C THR A 11 12.61 13.72 16.69
N TYR A 12 12.49 15.02 16.44
CA TYR A 12 12.10 15.55 15.14
C TYR A 12 13.06 16.64 14.71
N ASP A 13 13.25 16.78 13.40
CA ASP A 13 13.91 17.96 12.83
C ASP A 13 12.97 19.20 12.82
N ASP A 14 13.48 20.33 12.34
CA ASP A 14 12.75 21.60 12.26
C ASP A 14 11.54 21.57 11.30
N LEU A 15 11.45 20.55 10.43
CA LEU A 15 10.33 20.31 9.52
C LEU A 15 9.33 19.29 10.08
N TYR A 16 9.49 18.91 11.35
CA TYR A 16 8.71 17.90 12.07
C TYR A 16 8.82 16.50 11.45
N GLN A 17 9.98 16.16 10.90
CA GLN A 17 10.29 14.83 10.39
C GLN A 17 10.93 14.00 11.49
N LEU A 18 10.50 12.74 11.62
CA LEU A 18 10.96 11.83 12.67
C LEU A 18 12.40 11.37 12.41
N ILE A 19 13.36 11.88 13.17
CA ILE A 19 14.79 11.58 12.97
C ILE A 19 15.32 10.53 13.96
N GLU A 20 14.62 10.29 15.07
CA GLU A 20 15.02 9.28 16.05
C GLU A 20 13.79 8.68 16.74
N GLU A 21 13.80 7.36 16.86
CA GLU A 21 12.92 6.58 17.73
C GLU A 21 13.80 5.81 18.71
N THR A 22 13.54 5.88 20.02
CA THR A 22 14.27 5.09 21.03
C THR A 22 13.45 3.91 21.52
N GLY A 23 14.11 2.83 21.94
CA GLY A 23 13.49 1.66 22.58
C GLY A 23 14.00 0.36 21.97
N LEU A 24 13.20 -0.71 22.09
CA LEU A 24 13.52 -2.04 21.57
C LEU A 24 13.70 -2.04 20.04
N PHE A 25 13.02 -1.11 19.37
CA PHE A 25 13.10 -0.88 17.94
C PHE A 25 13.63 0.53 17.68
N ALA A 26 14.82 0.82 18.19
CA ALA A 26 15.45 2.11 17.98
C ALA A 26 15.79 2.30 16.50
N HIS A 27 15.47 3.47 15.97
CA HIS A 27 15.71 3.82 14.58
C HIS A 27 16.25 5.25 14.46
N HIS A 28 17.14 5.47 13.50
CA HIS A 28 17.58 6.79 13.11
C HIS A 28 17.25 7.03 11.64
N SER A 29 16.87 8.26 11.27
CA SER A 29 16.55 8.60 9.88
C SER A 29 16.98 10.01 9.54
N THR A 30 17.35 10.21 8.28
CA THR A 30 17.68 11.54 7.75
C THR A 30 16.81 11.85 6.54
N TYR A 31 16.61 13.14 6.29
CA TYR A 31 15.71 13.64 5.26
C TYR A 31 16.32 14.85 4.56
N ASP A 32 15.89 15.08 3.32
CA ASP A 32 16.07 16.38 2.67
C ASP A 32 14.95 17.37 3.04
N SER A 33 15.03 18.59 2.52
CA SER A 33 14.03 19.64 2.73
C SER A 33 12.70 19.39 2.00
N MET A 34 12.69 18.46 1.03
CA MET A 34 11.49 18.03 0.30
C MET A 34 10.80 16.85 0.99
N LYS A 35 11.31 16.43 2.15
CA LYS A 35 10.83 15.31 2.96
C LYS A 35 11.09 13.93 2.37
N ASN A 36 12.04 13.82 1.44
CA ASN A 36 12.53 12.52 1.02
C ASN A 36 13.46 11.98 2.09
N ARG A 37 13.25 10.73 2.50
CA ARG A 37 14.18 10.04 3.40
C ARG A 37 15.47 9.70 2.65
N LEU A 38 16.61 10.10 3.20
CA LEU A 38 17.95 9.89 2.64
C LEU A 38 18.70 8.73 3.31
N SER A 39 18.36 8.42 4.57
CA SER A 39 18.83 7.20 5.24
C SER A 39 17.83 6.73 6.29
N LYS A 40 17.88 5.44 6.57
CA LYS A 40 17.27 4.81 7.75
C LYS A 40 18.25 3.78 8.30
N ASP A 41 18.71 4.00 9.52
CA ASP A 41 19.73 3.18 10.16
C ASP A 41 20.98 3.05 9.27
N GLU A 42 21.31 1.83 8.83
CA GLU A 42 22.46 1.53 7.96
C GLU A 42 22.10 1.62 6.46
N GLU A 43 20.83 1.79 6.12
CA GLU A 43 20.33 1.82 4.75
C GLU A 43 20.31 3.25 4.19
N ASN A 44 20.86 3.43 2.98
CA ASN A 44 20.89 4.71 2.29
C ASN A 44 19.87 4.75 1.13
N TYR A 45 19.27 5.92 0.94
CA TYR A 45 18.25 6.18 -0.05
C TYR A 45 18.71 7.27 -1.00
N GLU A 46 18.84 6.93 -2.28
CA GLU A 46 19.16 7.90 -3.32
C GLU A 46 17.89 8.31 -4.04
N VAL A 47 17.63 9.62 -4.04
CA VAL A 47 16.52 10.23 -4.78
C VAL A 47 17.05 11.10 -5.92
N ASN A 48 16.39 11.05 -7.06
CA ASN A 48 16.72 11.92 -8.19
C ASN A 48 15.97 13.25 -8.11
N ALA A 49 16.20 14.14 -9.08
CA ALA A 49 15.55 15.46 -9.15
C ALA A 49 14.02 15.40 -9.34
N LEU A 50 13.45 14.24 -9.66
CA LEU A 50 12.00 14.01 -9.74
C LEU A 50 11.43 13.44 -8.43
N ASN A 51 12.22 13.40 -7.34
CA ASN A 51 11.89 12.76 -6.06
C ASN A 51 11.62 11.25 -6.18
N GLN A 52 12.22 10.59 -7.16
CA GLN A 52 12.10 9.14 -7.33
C GLN A 52 13.21 8.43 -6.57
N LEU A 53 12.85 7.40 -5.80
CA LEU A 53 13.80 6.57 -5.04
C LEU A 53 14.54 5.59 -5.96
N ILE A 54 15.64 6.04 -6.56
CA ILE A 54 16.40 5.29 -7.58
C ILE A 54 17.35 4.26 -6.99
N SER A 55 17.67 4.31 -5.70
CA SER A 55 18.49 3.26 -5.07
C SER A 55 17.76 1.91 -4.94
N HIS A 56 16.42 1.89 -5.00
CA HIS A 56 15.62 0.69 -4.78
C HIS A 56 14.61 0.41 -5.90
N LEU A 57 14.11 1.46 -6.57
CA LEU A 57 13.07 1.36 -7.57
C LEU A 57 13.57 1.81 -8.94
N SER A 58 13.10 1.11 -9.96
CA SER A 58 13.14 1.59 -11.36
C SER A 58 11.80 2.19 -11.71
N TYR A 59 11.78 3.10 -12.69
CA TYR A 59 10.56 3.83 -13.09
C TYR A 59 10.38 3.83 -14.61
N ASN A 60 9.14 3.93 -15.07
CA ASN A 60 8.85 4.24 -16.47
C ASN A 60 8.93 5.76 -16.73
N THR A 61 8.71 6.19 -17.97
CA THR A 61 8.73 7.61 -18.36
C THR A 61 7.65 8.46 -17.70
N ASN A 62 6.56 7.84 -17.26
CA ASN A 62 5.46 8.51 -16.56
C ASN A 62 5.72 8.62 -15.04
N GLY A 63 6.86 8.11 -14.56
CA GLY A 63 7.22 8.12 -13.16
C GLY A 63 6.55 7.03 -12.31
N CYS A 64 5.95 6.02 -12.93
CA CYS A 64 5.43 4.85 -12.21
C CYS A 64 6.57 3.86 -11.90
N PRO A 65 6.69 3.35 -10.66
CA PRO A 65 7.70 2.35 -10.34
C PRO A 65 7.46 1.05 -11.11
N THR A 66 8.45 0.53 -11.83
CA THR A 66 8.37 -0.68 -12.66
C THR A 66 9.01 -1.91 -12.02
N SER A 67 9.93 -1.73 -11.06
CA SER A 67 10.50 -2.84 -10.30
C SER A 67 11.01 -2.43 -8.92
N LEU A 68 10.91 -3.34 -7.95
CA LEU A 68 11.53 -3.30 -6.62
C LEU A 68 12.18 -4.65 -6.32
N GLY A 69 13.51 -4.73 -6.34
CA GLY A 69 14.21 -6.01 -6.23
C GLY A 69 13.73 -7.03 -7.28
N THR A 70 13.15 -8.15 -6.84
CA THR A 70 12.58 -9.18 -7.73
C THR A 70 11.10 -8.96 -8.09
N THR A 71 10.48 -7.91 -7.55
CA THR A 71 9.09 -7.55 -7.83
C THR A 71 9.01 -6.67 -9.06
N LYS A 72 8.09 -6.97 -9.99
CA LYS A 72 7.80 -6.16 -11.17
C LYS A 72 6.37 -5.63 -11.12
N PHE A 73 6.20 -4.40 -11.59
CA PHE A 73 4.93 -3.70 -11.65
C PHE A 73 4.61 -3.38 -13.11
N ILE A 74 3.37 -3.64 -13.53
CA ILE A 74 2.90 -3.42 -14.90
C ILE A 74 1.67 -2.52 -14.84
N TYR A 75 1.65 -1.51 -15.71
CA TYR A 75 0.60 -0.50 -15.78
C TYR A 75 -0.10 -0.54 -17.13
N ASP A 76 -1.35 -0.10 -17.17
CA ASP A 76 -2.04 0.19 -18.42
C ASP A 76 -1.72 1.60 -18.94
N ALA A 77 -2.32 1.98 -20.08
CA ALA A 77 -2.09 3.28 -20.72
C ALA A 77 -2.63 4.48 -19.91
N LEU A 78 -3.37 4.25 -18.83
CA LEU A 78 -3.86 5.27 -17.90
C LEU A 78 -3.06 5.27 -16.59
N ASP A 79 -1.86 4.68 -16.60
CA ASP A 79 -0.95 4.55 -15.45
C ASP A 79 -1.56 3.80 -14.25
N ARG A 80 -2.54 2.93 -14.49
CA ARG A 80 -3.14 2.09 -13.44
C ARG A 80 -2.42 0.77 -13.33
N LEU A 81 -2.08 0.34 -12.10
CA LEU A 81 -1.36 -0.90 -11.84
C LEU A 81 -2.24 -2.12 -12.19
N ILE A 82 -1.91 -2.85 -13.25
CA ILE A 82 -2.67 -4.02 -13.72
C ILE A 82 -2.01 -5.35 -13.35
N ALA A 83 -0.72 -5.36 -12.98
CA ALA A 83 -0.09 -6.56 -12.44
C ALA A 83 1.09 -6.30 -11.50
N ILE A 84 1.22 -7.17 -10.49
CA ILE A 84 2.41 -7.33 -9.66
C ILE A 84 2.94 -8.75 -9.86
N ILE A 85 4.21 -8.89 -10.21
CA ILE A 85 4.86 -10.18 -10.43
C ILE A 85 6.04 -10.30 -9.46
N THR A 86 6.05 -11.35 -8.64
CA THR A 86 7.21 -11.77 -7.84
C THR A 86 7.59 -13.20 -8.24
N PRO A 87 8.72 -13.74 -7.77
CA PRO A 87 9.09 -15.15 -8.06
C PRO A 87 8.02 -16.17 -7.65
N ASN A 88 7.21 -15.85 -6.63
CA ASN A 88 6.28 -16.80 -6.00
C ASN A 88 4.80 -16.44 -6.22
N MET A 89 4.50 -15.31 -6.86
CA MET A 89 3.15 -14.79 -6.96
C MET A 89 2.97 -13.95 -8.23
N VAL A 90 1.81 -14.08 -8.86
CA VAL A 90 1.32 -13.04 -9.75
C VAL A 90 -0.03 -12.52 -9.29
N GLN A 91 -0.14 -11.22 -9.14
CA GLN A 91 -1.38 -10.52 -8.84
C GLN A 91 -1.80 -9.68 -10.04
N ARG A 92 -3.09 -9.68 -10.37
CA ARG A 92 -3.67 -8.89 -11.47
C ARG A 92 -4.88 -8.11 -11.01
N PHE A 93 -5.07 -6.96 -11.63
CA PHE A 93 -6.17 -6.05 -11.33
C PHE A 93 -6.91 -5.69 -12.62
N GLY A 94 -8.21 -5.51 -12.52
CA GLY A 94 -9.03 -4.91 -13.56
C GLY A 94 -9.76 -3.69 -13.02
N TYR A 95 -10.00 -2.72 -13.89
CA TYR A 95 -10.59 -1.44 -13.51
C TYR A 95 -11.73 -1.08 -14.45
N ASP A 96 -12.68 -0.31 -13.95
CA ASP A 96 -13.70 0.34 -14.78
C ASP A 96 -13.22 1.69 -15.34
N CYS A 97 -14.11 2.40 -16.03
CA CYS A 97 -13.83 3.73 -16.59
C CYS A 97 -13.76 4.84 -15.53
N LEU A 98 -14.19 4.60 -14.29
CA LEU A 98 -14.14 5.54 -13.17
C LEU A 98 -12.91 5.31 -12.27
N HIS A 99 -11.94 4.53 -12.77
CA HIS A 99 -10.71 4.17 -12.06
C HIS A 99 -10.93 3.34 -10.78
N ARG A 100 -12.07 2.64 -10.66
CA ARG A 100 -12.34 1.73 -9.54
C ARG A 100 -11.83 0.34 -9.87
N CYS A 101 -11.19 -0.34 -8.91
CA CYS A 101 -10.71 -1.70 -9.11
C CYS A 101 -11.90 -2.67 -9.04
N LEU A 102 -12.24 -3.34 -10.15
CA LEU A 102 -13.36 -4.28 -10.23
C LEU A 102 -13.01 -5.67 -9.71
N PHE A 103 -11.76 -6.09 -9.89
CA PHE A 103 -11.31 -7.38 -9.39
C PHE A 103 -9.83 -7.41 -9.09
N LYS A 104 -9.47 -8.32 -8.19
CA LYS A 104 -8.10 -8.70 -7.85
C LYS A 104 -7.96 -10.20 -7.96
N ARG A 105 -7.06 -10.68 -8.82
CA ARG A 105 -6.75 -12.10 -8.99
C ARG A 105 -5.31 -12.36 -8.57
N THR A 106 -5.12 -13.19 -7.55
CA THR A 106 -3.82 -13.61 -7.05
C THR A 106 -3.60 -15.08 -7.40
N VAL A 107 -2.49 -15.38 -8.05
CA VAL A 107 -2.02 -16.75 -8.32
C VAL A 107 -0.72 -16.95 -7.54
N ARG A 108 -0.69 -17.96 -6.67
CA ARG A 108 0.50 -18.41 -5.94
C ARG A 108 0.61 -19.92 -6.07
N SER A 109 1.72 -20.39 -6.63
CA SER A 109 1.92 -21.80 -6.95
C SER A 109 0.73 -22.36 -7.75
N ASN A 110 -0.01 -23.34 -7.21
CA ASN A 110 -1.20 -23.94 -7.84
C ASN A 110 -2.53 -23.40 -7.29
N THR A 111 -2.49 -22.34 -6.47
CA THR A 111 -3.68 -21.73 -5.89
C THR A 111 -3.99 -20.41 -6.59
N GLN A 112 -5.28 -20.23 -6.93
CA GLN A 112 -5.80 -18.99 -7.47
C GLN A 112 -6.91 -18.49 -6.57
N GLN A 113 -6.81 -17.23 -6.16
CA GLN A 113 -7.85 -16.51 -5.44
C GLN A 113 -8.27 -15.31 -6.28
N THR A 114 -9.58 -15.11 -6.44
CA THR A 114 -10.14 -13.95 -7.13
C THR A 114 -11.17 -13.30 -6.23
N LEU A 115 -11.07 -11.99 -6.07
CA LEU A 115 -12.06 -11.16 -5.42
C LEU A 115 -12.61 -10.18 -6.44
N TYR A 116 -13.92 -10.01 -6.46
CA TYR A 116 -14.61 -8.94 -7.16
C TYR A 116 -15.05 -7.90 -6.15
N PHE A 117 -15.04 -6.64 -6.53
CA PHE A 117 -15.33 -5.53 -5.62
C PHE A 117 -16.66 -4.87 -5.98
N LEU A 118 -17.42 -4.52 -4.94
CA LEU A 118 -18.69 -3.81 -5.01
C LEU A 118 -18.50 -2.37 -4.55
N TYR A 119 -19.16 -1.43 -5.21
CA TYR A 119 -19.03 0.00 -4.93
C TYR A 119 -20.38 0.70 -4.78
N ASP A 120 -20.42 1.68 -3.88
CA ASP A 120 -21.39 2.76 -3.84
C ASP A 120 -20.70 4.08 -4.23
N GLY A 121 -20.97 4.58 -5.43
CA GLY A 121 -20.18 5.65 -6.03
C GLY A 121 -18.70 5.28 -6.13
N GLN A 122 -17.81 6.07 -5.52
CA GLN A 122 -16.37 5.80 -5.46
C GLN A 122 -15.95 4.98 -4.23
N LYS A 123 -16.89 4.63 -3.35
CA LYS A 123 -16.60 3.92 -2.10
C LYS A 123 -16.73 2.41 -2.35
N GLU A 124 -15.65 1.66 -2.16
CA GLU A 124 -15.73 0.20 -2.13
C GLU A 124 -16.58 -0.21 -0.93
N ILE A 125 -17.65 -0.96 -1.09
CA ILE A 125 -18.52 -1.38 0.01
C ILE A 125 -18.50 -2.88 0.23
N GLY A 126 -17.77 -3.64 -0.56
CA GLY A 126 -17.66 -5.06 -0.30
C GLY A 126 -16.88 -5.80 -1.35
N SER A 127 -16.73 -7.10 -1.12
CA SER A 127 -16.13 -8.01 -2.07
C SER A 127 -16.79 -9.38 -2.03
N PHE A 128 -16.70 -10.09 -3.15
CA PHE A 128 -17.23 -11.43 -3.30
C PHE A 128 -16.27 -12.32 -4.08
N ASP A 129 -16.34 -13.62 -3.82
CA ASP A 129 -15.56 -14.63 -4.53
C ASP A 129 -16.22 -15.00 -5.89
N PRO A 130 -15.62 -15.90 -6.70
CA PRO A 130 -16.21 -16.31 -7.97
C PRO A 130 -17.53 -17.07 -7.87
N THR A 131 -17.89 -17.56 -6.68
CA THR A 131 -19.19 -18.19 -6.40
C THR A 131 -20.24 -17.18 -5.95
N LEU A 132 -19.88 -15.89 -5.91
CA LEU A 132 -20.68 -14.79 -5.38
C LEU A 132 -20.88 -14.84 -3.87
N ALA A 133 -20.08 -15.65 -3.16
CA ALA A 133 -20.07 -15.63 -1.70
C ALA A 133 -19.44 -14.33 -1.21
N ILE A 134 -20.14 -13.63 -0.31
CA ILE A 134 -19.70 -12.34 0.23
C ILE A 134 -18.49 -12.59 1.12
N GLN A 135 -17.38 -11.92 0.83
CA GLN A 135 -16.17 -11.98 1.65
C GLN A 135 -16.16 -10.83 2.66
N GLU A 136 -16.56 -9.64 2.19
CA GLU A 136 -16.71 -8.45 3.03
C GLU A 136 -17.91 -7.65 2.53
N LEU A 137 -18.71 -7.08 3.44
CA LEU A 137 -19.74 -6.10 3.10
C LEU A 137 -19.80 -5.01 4.17
N ARG A 138 -19.82 -3.76 3.71
CA ARG A 138 -19.92 -2.54 4.53
C ARG A 138 -21.25 -1.87 4.26
N ILE A 139 -21.97 -1.56 5.33
CA ILE A 139 -23.19 -0.75 5.24
C ILE A 139 -22.84 0.68 5.62
N LEU A 140 -22.87 1.57 4.64
CA LEU A 140 -22.58 2.99 4.82
C LEU A 140 -23.77 3.71 5.45
N GLY A 141 -23.52 4.54 6.46
CA GLY A 141 -24.54 5.46 6.99
C GLY A 141 -24.88 6.59 6.01
N ALA A 142 -25.98 7.29 6.23
CA ALA A 142 -26.41 8.43 5.41
C ALA A 142 -25.67 9.75 5.77
N THR A 143 -24.38 9.67 6.09
CA THR A 143 -23.56 10.83 6.47
C THR A 143 -22.37 11.00 5.50
N PRO A 144 -21.85 12.21 5.32
CA PRO A 144 -20.61 12.43 4.57
C PRO A 144 -19.42 11.62 5.12
N GLU A 145 -19.45 11.33 6.42
CA GLU A 145 -18.42 10.60 7.17
C GLU A 145 -18.67 9.08 7.23
N ALA A 146 -19.59 8.56 6.41
CA ALA A 146 -20.08 7.17 6.50
C ALA A 146 -19.01 6.06 6.48
N GLU A 147 -17.78 6.35 6.04
CA GLU A 147 -16.67 5.39 6.12
C GLU A 147 -16.13 5.25 7.56
N ARG A 148 -16.21 6.29 8.39
CA ARG A 148 -15.84 6.24 9.80
C ARG A 148 -16.97 5.59 10.59
N GLY A 149 -16.78 4.32 10.96
CA GLY A 149 -17.73 3.55 11.77
C GLY A 149 -18.73 2.70 10.98
N ALA A 150 -18.47 2.45 9.69
CA ALA A 150 -19.26 1.49 8.92
C ALA A 150 -19.21 0.10 9.57
N ALA A 151 -20.37 -0.53 9.73
CA ALA A 151 -20.44 -1.91 10.17
C ALA A 151 -19.91 -2.83 9.05
N ILE A 152 -19.03 -3.77 9.39
CA ILE A 152 -18.49 -4.77 8.47
C ILE A 152 -19.18 -6.10 8.78
N ALA A 153 -19.88 -6.65 7.79
CA ALA A 153 -20.30 -8.05 7.79
C ALA A 153 -19.21 -8.88 7.12
N VAL A 154 -18.80 -9.96 7.80
CA VAL A 154 -17.86 -10.97 7.29
C VAL A 154 -18.56 -12.32 7.46
N GLU A 155 -18.65 -13.09 6.39
CA GLU A 155 -19.13 -14.48 6.47
C GLU A 155 -17.94 -15.38 6.86
N LEU A 156 -18.10 -16.17 7.94
CA LEU A 156 -17.08 -17.07 8.51
C LEU A 156 -17.32 -18.52 8.13
#